data_AF-A0AAW9YTP8-F1
#
_entry.id   AF-A0AAW9YTP8-F1
#
_cell.length_a   1.000
_cell.length_b   1.000
_cell.length_c   1.000
_cell.angle_alpha   90.00
_cell.angle_beta   90.00
_cell.angle_gamma   90.00
#
_symmetry.space_group_name_H-M   'P 1'
#
loop_
_entity.id
_entity.type
_entity.pdbx_description
1 polymer ?
#
loop_
_entity_poly.entity_id
_entity_poly.type
_entity_poly.pdbx_seq_one_letter_code
_entity_poly.pdbx_strand_id
1 'polypeptide(L)'
;MEQITLTKQELIEIVEREVSKRLDGKKPISSGAIFNKVRISHKDFDEINKKFAYTERLRGANNLGLGHPLSLKKYQHGLGCYEHYKTYASDIHDHIRKLTLSAFGVTLNSDLSEKEYEEAARIYELIKTFYLYQYQKRIETLSIEDFE
;
A
#
# COMPACT_ATOMS: atom_id res chain seq x y z
N MET A 1 26.50 25.37 35.49
CA MET A 1 26.93 24.92 34.16
C MET A 1 27.40 23.49 34.32
N GLU A 2 26.75 22.54 33.65
CA GLU A 2 27.18 21.14 33.66
C GLU A 2 28.27 20.97 32.61
N GLN A 3 29.40 20.42 33.03
CA GLN A 3 30.56 20.20 32.18
C GLN A 3 30.67 18.71 31.91
N ILE A 4 30.49 18.31 30.65
CA ILE A 4 30.59 16.92 30.23
C ILE A 4 32.06 16.65 29.90
N THR A 5 32.70 15.77 30.67
CA THR A 5 34.02 15.24 30.37
C THR A 5 33.88 13.92 29.63
N LEU A 6 34.44 13.87 28.42
CA LEU A 6 34.44 12.71 27.56
C LEU A 6 35.88 12.41 27.14
N THR A 7 36.27 11.14 27.10
CA THR A 7 37.56 10.76 26.54
C THR A 7 37.58 10.97 25.03
N LYS A 8 38.78 11.15 24.47
CA LYS A 8 38.95 11.29 23.02
C LYS A 8 38.43 10.06 22.25
N GLN A 9 38.52 8.89 22.87
CA GLN A 9 38.05 7.62 22.31
C GLN A 9 36.51 7.57 22.24
N GLU A 10 35.82 7.90 23.33
CA GLU A 10 34.36 7.97 23.36
C GLU A 10 33.81 9.04 22.40
N LEU A 11 34.53 10.15 22.22
CA LEU A 11 34.16 11.16 21.22
C LEU A 11 34.23 10.60 19.80
N ILE A 12 35.30 9.86 19.50
CA ILE A 12 35.49 9.19 18.21
C ILE A 12 34.37 8.17 17.98
N GLU A 13 34.04 7.34 18.98
CA GLU A 13 32.97 6.34 18.87
C GLU A 13 31.59 6.97 18.64
N ILE A 14 31.27 8.09 19.29
CA ILE A 14 30.00 8.80 19.08
C ILE A 14 29.95 9.37 17.66
N VAL A 15 31.05 9.98 17.20
CA VAL A 15 31.15 10.53 15.85
C VAL A 15 31.05 9.41 14.82
N GLU A 16 31.79 8.31 14.98
CA GLU A 16 31.75 7.16 14.07
C GLU A 16 30.37 6.52 14.01
N ARG A 17 29.69 6.36 15.15
CA ARG A 17 28.31 5.83 15.19
C ARG A 17 27.34 6.74 14.45
N GLU A 18 27.44 8.05 14.68
CA GLU A 18 26.53 9.03 14.07
C GLU A 18 26.83 9.27 12.59
N VAL A 19 28.09 9.21 12.20
CA VAL A 19 28.54 9.23 10.80
C VAL A 19 28.16 7.93 10.10
N SER A 20 28.30 6.76 10.73
CA SER A 20 27.88 5.47 10.14
C SER A 20 26.37 5.42 9.88
N LYS A 21 25.53 5.89 10.81
CA LYS A 21 24.08 6.04 10.57
C LYS A 21 23.76 6.89 9.33
N ARG A 22 24.57 7.92 9.05
CA ARG A 22 24.44 8.77 7.86
C ARG A 22 25.03 8.13 6.60
N LEU A 23 26.13 7.38 6.74
CA LEU A 23 26.86 6.72 5.65
C LEU A 23 26.21 5.41 5.18
N ASP A 24 25.38 4.77 6.01
CA ASP A 24 24.56 3.61 5.63
C ASP A 24 23.58 3.92 4.47
N GLY A 25 23.51 5.17 4.00
CA GLY A 25 22.91 5.55 2.72
C GLY A 25 21.39 5.41 2.68
N LYS A 26 20.76 4.87 3.73
CA LYS A 26 19.31 4.88 3.91
C LYS A 26 18.89 6.31 4.22
N LYS A 27 18.48 7.03 3.17
CA LYS A 27 17.76 8.30 3.34
C LYS A 27 16.65 8.10 4.38
N PRO A 28 16.51 8.99 5.38
CA PRO A 28 15.40 8.91 6.31
C PRO A 28 14.10 8.84 5.51
N ILE A 29 13.28 7.85 5.83
CA ILE A 29 11.99 7.66 5.17
C ILE A 29 11.17 8.90 5.50
N SER A 30 10.77 9.68 4.49
CA SER A 30 9.85 10.78 4.75
C SER A 30 8.48 10.22 5.15
N SER A 31 7.73 10.96 5.95
CA SER A 31 6.36 10.57 6.33
C SER A 31 5.46 10.34 5.09
N GLY A 32 5.74 11.01 3.97
CA GLY A 32 5.06 10.78 2.69
C GLY A 32 5.42 9.46 2.00
N ALA A 33 6.49 8.78 2.42
CA ALA A 33 7.03 7.59 1.77
C ALA A 33 6.87 6.29 2.56
N ILE A 34 6.29 6.34 3.78
CA ILE A 34 6.14 5.19 4.70
C ILE A 34 5.61 3.95 3.98
N PHE A 35 4.56 4.11 3.18
CA PHE A 35 3.84 2.99 2.56
C PHE A 35 4.30 2.68 1.13
N ASN A 36 5.25 3.41 0.54
CA ASN A 36 5.55 3.31 -0.90
C ASN A 36 5.96 1.91 -1.35
N LYS A 37 6.66 1.15 -0.50
CA LYS A 37 7.12 -0.22 -0.80
C LYS A 37 6.02 -1.27 -0.68
N VAL A 38 5.04 -1.03 0.18
CA VAL A 38 3.95 -1.97 0.51
C VAL A 38 2.63 -1.59 -0.15
N ARG A 39 2.58 -0.42 -0.80
CA ARG A 39 1.38 0.18 -1.37
C ARG A 39 0.65 -0.81 -2.30
N ILE A 40 -0.66 -0.94 -2.07
CA ILE A 40 -1.54 -1.68 -2.97
C ILE A 40 -1.66 -0.93 -4.31
N SER A 41 -1.65 -1.68 -5.39
CA SER A 41 -1.52 -1.17 -6.75
C SER A 41 -2.47 -1.88 -7.69
N HIS A 42 -2.57 -1.38 -8.92
CA HIS A 42 -3.34 -2.04 -9.96
C HIS A 42 -2.80 -3.44 -10.30
N LYS A 43 -1.49 -3.67 -10.13
CA LYS A 43 -0.86 -4.97 -10.43
C LYS A 43 -1.36 -6.08 -9.52
N ASP A 44 -1.59 -5.78 -8.24
CA ASP A 44 -2.11 -6.75 -7.28
C ASP A 44 -3.48 -7.31 -7.73
N PHE A 45 -4.34 -6.46 -8.30
CA PHE A 45 -5.64 -6.89 -8.84
C PHE A 45 -5.51 -7.60 -10.19
N ASP A 46 -4.65 -7.09 -11.07
CA ASP A 46 -4.42 -7.68 -12.38
C ASP A 46 -3.90 -9.13 -12.25
N GLU A 47 -2.97 -9.37 -11.32
CA GLU A 47 -2.45 -10.70 -10.99
C GLU A 47 -3.51 -11.65 -10.45
N ILE A 48 -4.47 -11.15 -9.65
CA ILE A 48 -5.58 -11.98 -9.14
C ILE A 48 -6.58 -12.26 -10.26
N ASN A 49 -7.06 -11.22 -10.94
CA ASN A 49 -8.14 -11.32 -11.91
C ASN A 49 -7.75 -12.23 -13.09
N LYS A 50 -6.52 -12.10 -13.60
CA LYS A 50 -6.00 -12.95 -14.70
C LYS A 50 -5.94 -14.44 -14.39
N LYS A 51 -6.03 -14.86 -13.12
CA LYS A 51 -6.13 -16.29 -12.76
C LYS A 51 -7.44 -16.92 -13.21
N PHE A 52 -8.47 -16.11 -13.48
CA PHE A 52 -9.82 -16.58 -13.76
C PHE A 52 -10.21 -16.26 -15.21
N ALA A 53 -10.36 -17.30 -16.03
CA ALA A 53 -10.58 -17.18 -17.47
C ALA A 53 -11.82 -16.34 -17.83
N TYR A 54 -12.87 -16.36 -17.01
CA TYR A 54 -14.09 -15.60 -17.27
C TYR A 54 -13.85 -14.08 -17.25
N THR A 55 -12.84 -13.61 -16.49
CA THR A 55 -12.53 -12.18 -16.35
C THR A 55 -11.97 -11.58 -17.65
N GLU A 56 -11.41 -12.40 -18.54
CA GLU A 56 -10.98 -11.97 -19.88
C GLU A 56 -12.12 -11.34 -20.67
N ARG A 57 -13.35 -11.84 -20.48
CA ARG A 57 -14.56 -11.31 -21.12
C ARG A 57 -15.01 -9.96 -20.54
N LEU A 58 -14.47 -9.58 -19.38
CA LEU A 58 -14.74 -8.32 -18.71
C LEU A 58 -13.74 -7.21 -19.10
N ARG A 59 -12.72 -7.52 -19.90
CA ARG A 59 -11.76 -6.53 -20.39
C ARG A 59 -12.50 -5.49 -21.24
N GLY A 60 -12.38 -4.22 -20.87
CA GLY A 60 -12.88 -3.11 -21.65
C GLY A 60 -12.14 -2.96 -22.99
N ALA A 61 -12.62 -2.04 -23.83
CA ALA A 61 -12.13 -1.81 -25.20
C ALA A 61 -10.62 -1.50 -25.31
N ASN A 62 -9.94 -1.16 -24.20
CA ASN A 62 -8.52 -0.77 -24.18
C ASN A 62 -7.60 -1.73 -23.40
N ASN A 63 -8.02 -2.97 -23.10
CA ASN A 63 -7.30 -3.89 -22.17
C ASN A 63 -7.11 -3.33 -20.74
N LEU A 64 -7.72 -2.19 -20.44
CA LEU A 64 -7.82 -1.58 -19.12
C LEU A 64 -9.09 -2.15 -18.47
N GLY A 65 -9.00 -2.63 -17.23
CA GLY A 65 -10.17 -3.13 -16.50
C GLY A 65 -9.87 -4.18 -15.44
N LEU A 66 -8.82 -4.99 -15.65
CA LEU A 66 -8.43 -6.02 -14.66
C LEU A 66 -7.56 -5.48 -13.53
N GLY A 67 -7.05 -4.25 -13.63
CA GLY A 67 -6.24 -3.62 -12.59
C GLY A 67 -7.04 -3.10 -11.38
N HIS A 68 -8.31 -3.49 -11.24
CA HIS A 68 -9.23 -2.98 -10.24
C HIS A 68 -10.07 -4.11 -9.64
N PRO A 69 -10.66 -3.92 -8.44
CA PRO A 69 -11.66 -4.84 -7.92
C PRO A 69 -12.87 -4.90 -8.84
N LEU A 70 -13.25 -6.12 -9.22
CA LEU A 70 -14.38 -6.35 -10.12
C LEU A 70 -15.72 -6.17 -9.38
N SER A 71 -16.54 -5.23 -9.86
CA SER A 71 -17.92 -5.02 -9.47
C SER A 71 -18.87 -5.77 -10.41
N LEU A 72 -19.94 -6.35 -9.86
CA LEU A 72 -20.98 -6.99 -10.68
C LEU A 72 -21.70 -5.97 -11.57
N LYS A 73 -21.83 -4.72 -11.10
CA LYS A 73 -22.44 -3.63 -11.88
C LYS A 73 -21.42 -2.98 -12.82
N LYS A 74 -21.90 -2.54 -13.98
CA LYS A 74 -21.17 -1.65 -14.89
C LYS A 74 -21.29 -0.20 -14.42
N TYR A 75 -20.19 0.54 -14.52
CA TYR A 75 -20.15 1.97 -14.27
C TYR A 75 -19.55 2.70 -15.46
N GLN A 76 -20.04 3.91 -15.71
CA GLN A 76 -19.56 4.74 -16.80
C GLN A 76 -18.20 5.37 -16.43
N HIS A 77 -17.20 5.16 -17.29
CA HIS A 77 -15.83 5.68 -17.17
C HIS A 77 -15.46 6.50 -18.40
N GLY A 78 -16.08 7.68 -18.53
CA GLY A 78 -15.96 8.53 -19.71
C GLY A 78 -17.09 8.30 -20.73
N LEU A 79 -16.96 8.92 -21.89
CA LEU A 79 -18.00 8.90 -22.93
C LEU A 79 -18.07 7.50 -23.57
N GLY A 80 -19.16 6.77 -23.32
CA GLY A 80 -19.43 5.47 -23.94
C GLY A 80 -18.66 4.27 -23.36
N CYS A 81 -17.77 4.48 -22.39
CA CYS A 81 -17.02 3.40 -21.76
C CYS A 81 -17.73 2.94 -20.48
N TYR A 82 -18.05 1.64 -20.39
CA TYR A 82 -18.70 1.04 -19.24
C TYR A 82 -17.88 -0.15 -18.75
N GLU A 83 -17.45 -0.11 -17.49
CA GLU A 83 -16.52 -1.10 -16.94
C GLU A 83 -17.02 -1.64 -15.60
N HIS A 84 -16.62 -2.87 -15.28
CA HIS A 84 -17.00 -3.59 -14.08
C HIS A 84 -16.15 -3.21 -12.87
N TYR A 85 -15.98 -1.91 -12.63
CA TYR A 85 -15.37 -1.41 -11.39
C TYR A 85 -15.83 0.02 -11.14
N LYS A 86 -15.71 0.46 -9.89
CA LYS A 86 -15.89 1.87 -9.49
C LYS A 86 -14.79 2.33 -8.54
N THR A 87 -14.22 1.39 -7.80
CA THR A 87 -13.17 1.62 -6.82
C THR A 87 -11.81 1.44 -7.47
N TYR A 88 -10.88 2.34 -7.19
CA TYR A 88 -9.51 2.29 -7.67
C TYR A 88 -8.55 1.78 -6.57
N ALA A 89 -7.38 1.30 -6.99
CA ALA A 89 -6.32 0.90 -6.04
C ALA A 89 -5.90 2.06 -5.12
N SER A 90 -6.01 3.31 -5.57
CA SER A 90 -5.75 4.51 -4.76
C SER A 90 -6.74 4.67 -3.61
N ASP A 91 -8.02 4.39 -3.83
CA ASP A 91 -9.05 4.49 -2.78
C ASP A 91 -8.81 3.44 -1.71
N ILE A 92 -8.48 2.21 -2.15
CA ILE A 92 -8.19 1.09 -1.25
C ILE A 92 -6.90 1.34 -0.48
N HIS A 93 -5.87 1.89 -1.14
CA HIS A 93 -4.66 2.36 -0.47
C HIS A 93 -5.00 3.34 0.66
N ASP A 94 -5.85 4.34 0.39
CA ASP A 94 -6.22 5.33 1.40
C ASP A 94 -7.02 4.71 2.57
N HIS A 95 -7.93 3.78 2.29
CA HIS A 95 -8.65 3.04 3.34
C HIS A 95 -7.71 2.22 4.22
N ILE A 96 -6.81 1.42 3.62
CA ILE A 96 -5.84 0.62 4.36
C ILE A 96 -4.92 1.54 5.16
N ARG A 97 -4.40 2.61 4.54
CA ARG A 97 -3.55 3.62 5.19
C ARG A 97 -4.23 4.22 6.42
N LYS A 98 -5.49 4.66 6.30
CA LYS A 98 -6.26 5.23 7.41
C LYS A 98 -6.48 4.23 8.53
N LEU A 99 -6.81 2.97 8.19
CA LEU A 99 -6.97 1.92 9.19
C LEU A 99 -5.64 1.59 9.89
N THR A 100 -4.53 1.55 9.16
CA THR A 100 -3.20 1.42 9.75
C THR A 100 -2.90 2.56 10.72
N LEU A 101 -3.11 3.81 10.32
CA LEU A 101 -2.85 4.97 11.19
C LEU A 101 -3.73 4.96 12.45
N SER A 102 -4.98 4.51 12.35
CA SER A 102 -5.85 4.38 13.53
C SER A 102 -5.32 3.41 14.58
N ALA A 103 -4.49 2.42 14.19
CA ALA A 103 -3.84 1.52 15.15
C ALA A 103 -2.80 2.23 16.02
N PHE A 104 -2.28 3.37 15.57
CA PHE A 104 -1.38 4.26 16.31
C PHE A 104 -2.12 5.45 16.95
N GLY A 105 -3.45 5.51 16.84
CA GLY A 105 -4.25 6.62 17.36
C GLY A 105 -4.08 7.94 16.60
N VAL A 106 -3.58 7.90 15.35
CA VAL A 106 -3.34 9.10 14.52
C VAL A 106 -4.12 9.05 13.20
N THR A 107 -4.18 10.18 12.49
CA THR A 107 -4.90 10.29 11.21
C THR A 107 -4.02 10.71 10.04
N LEU A 108 -2.87 11.33 10.31
CA LEU A 108 -1.90 11.73 9.30
C LEU A 108 -0.61 10.92 9.43
N ASN A 109 0.06 10.69 8.30
CA ASN A 109 1.37 10.04 8.30
C ASN A 109 2.42 10.88 9.05
N SER A 110 2.27 12.22 9.07
CA SER A 110 3.17 13.15 9.74
C SER A 110 3.11 13.07 11.26
N ASP A 111 2.05 12.48 11.81
CA ASP A 111 1.86 12.35 13.25
C ASP A 111 2.60 11.12 13.81
N LEU A 112 3.04 10.20 12.93
CA LEU A 112 3.88 9.07 13.31
C LEU A 112 5.31 9.54 13.56
N SER A 113 5.92 8.98 14.60
CA SER A 113 7.36 9.10 14.81
C SER A 113 8.13 8.14 13.90
N GLU A 114 9.37 8.47 13.55
CA GLU A 114 10.16 7.64 12.61
C GLU A 114 10.35 6.19 13.09
N LYS A 115 10.41 5.98 14.41
CA LYS A 115 10.49 4.65 15.04
C LYS A 115 9.24 3.79 14.79
N GLU A 116 8.11 4.38 14.41
CA GLU A 116 6.85 3.69 14.13
C GLU A 116 6.69 3.33 12.66
N TYR A 117 7.50 3.88 11.75
CA TYR A 117 7.31 3.72 10.30
C TYR A 117 7.40 2.27 9.83
N GLU A 118 8.36 1.50 10.36
CA GLU A 118 8.51 0.08 9.99
C GLU A 118 7.30 -0.75 10.44
N GLU A 119 6.82 -0.50 11.66
CA GLU A 119 5.65 -1.18 12.20
C GLU A 119 4.37 -0.78 11.46
N ALA A 120 4.22 0.50 11.10
CA ALA A 120 3.10 0.98 10.30
C ALA A 120 3.10 0.31 8.91
N ALA A 121 4.24 0.22 8.25
CA ALA A 121 4.36 -0.49 6.96
C ALA A 121 4.03 -1.98 7.09
N ARG A 122 4.43 -2.63 8.20
CA ARG A 122 4.10 -4.03 8.49
C ARG A 122 2.61 -4.25 8.69
N ILE A 123 1.95 -3.41 9.48
CA ILE A 123 0.49 -3.47 9.71
C ILE A 123 -0.26 -3.23 8.40
N TYR A 124 0.16 -2.25 7.60
CA TYR A 124 -0.39 -2.01 6.27
C TYR A 124 -0.33 -3.28 5.41
N GLU A 125 0.83 -3.93 5.34
CA GLU A 125 1.03 -5.14 4.51
C GLU A 125 0.14 -6.30 4.97
N LEU A 126 -0.05 -6.47 6.28
CA LEU A 126 -0.98 -7.48 6.82
C LEU A 126 -2.42 -7.23 6.38
N ILE A 127 -2.89 -5.97 6.49
CA ILE A 127 -4.24 -5.60 6.07
C ILE A 127 -4.40 -5.77 4.56
N LYS A 128 -3.40 -5.33 3.77
CA LYS A 128 -3.37 -5.53 2.31
C LYS A 128 -3.46 -7.00 1.95
N THR A 129 -2.65 -7.84 2.59
CA THR A 129 -2.62 -9.29 2.35
C THR A 129 -3.98 -9.93 2.64
N PHE A 130 -4.57 -9.61 3.79
CA PHE A 130 -5.89 -10.10 4.15
C PHE A 130 -6.97 -9.62 3.16
N TYR A 131 -6.97 -8.33 2.80
CA TYR A 131 -7.89 -7.77 1.83
C TYR A 131 -7.81 -8.47 0.46
N LEU A 132 -6.59 -8.65 -0.07
CA LEU A 132 -6.37 -9.32 -1.35
C LEU A 132 -6.76 -10.80 -1.32
N TYR A 133 -6.49 -11.48 -0.20
CA TYR A 133 -6.95 -12.86 0.02
C TYR A 133 -8.49 -12.95 -0.02
N GLN A 134 -9.19 -12.09 0.73
CA GLN A 134 -10.65 -12.06 0.73
C GLN A 134 -11.23 -11.67 -0.64
N TYR A 135 -10.59 -10.73 -1.34
CA TYR A 135 -10.96 -10.36 -2.70
C TYR A 135 -10.84 -11.56 -3.64
N GLN A 136 -9.70 -12.26 -3.64
CA GLN A 136 -9.52 -13.46 -4.46
C GLN A 136 -10.58 -14.52 -4.12
N LYS A 137 -10.86 -14.77 -2.83
CA LYS A 137 -11.91 -15.71 -2.42
C LYS A 137 -13.29 -15.34 -2.95
N ARG A 138 -13.62 -14.05 -3.03
CA ARG A 138 -14.85 -13.60 -3.69
C ARG A 138 -14.82 -13.92 -5.20
N ILE A 139 -13.73 -13.59 -5.89
CA ILE A 139 -13.60 -13.83 -7.34
C ILE A 139 -13.68 -15.33 -7.68
N GLU A 140 -13.12 -16.20 -6.84
CA GLU A 140 -13.22 -17.67 -6.97
C GLU A 140 -14.68 -18.19 -7.02
N THR A 141 -15.63 -17.44 -6.45
CA THR A 141 -17.04 -17.84 -6.37
C THR A 141 -17.92 -17.30 -7.50
N LEU A 142 -17.38 -16.43 -8.37
CA LEU A 142 -18.14 -15.77 -9.42
C LEU A 142 -17.92 -16.44 -10.78
N SER A 143 -18.89 -16.28 -11.66
CA SER A 143 -18.82 -16.65 -13.07
C SER A 143 -19.16 -15.46 -13.97
N ILE A 144 -19.16 -15.66 -15.29
CA ILE A 144 -19.48 -14.56 -16.22
C ILE A 144 -20.95 -14.13 -16.14
N GLU A 145 -21.84 -15.06 -15.81
CA GLU A 145 -23.28 -14.85 -15.67
C GLU A 145 -23.60 -13.85 -14.55
N ASP A 146 -22.75 -13.73 -13.53
CA ASP A 146 -22.91 -12.75 -12.43
C ASP A 146 -22.67 -11.29 -12.89
N PHE A 147 -22.10 -11.09 -14.07
CA PHE A 147 -21.75 -9.77 -14.62
C PHE A 147 -22.66 -9.33 -15.78
N GLU A 148 -23.69 -10.12 -16.11
CA GLU A 148 -24.73 -9.77 -17.10
C GLU A 148 -25.74 -8.75 -16.54
#